data_AF-A0A182MTK8-F1
#
_entry.id   AF-A0A182MTK8-F1
#
_cell.length_a   1.000
_cell.length_b   1.000
_cell.length_c   1.000
_cell.angle_alpha   90.00
_cell.angle_beta   90.00
_cell.angle_gamma   90.00
#
_symmetry.space_group_name_H-M   'P 1'
#
loop_
_entity.id
_entity.type
_entity.pdbx_description
1 polymer ?
#
loop_
_entity_poly.entity_id
_entity_poly.type
_entity_poly.pdbx_seq_one_letter_code
_entity_poly.pdbx_strand_id
1 'polypeptide(L)'
;MSQTHQKNLALYILCILLVVFAVFQVYVSENSEHLRRSIEAIEERPEQINDVGLHKEVHSNMQRLKEIELLHERILLLEQLNFDKLGPTDYAARVFGGEVVSAVSTSRHESSMLSRMRNMISSMYDNFHQMQCIIQDCGTCYALEGSSGTIVLKLAMNIYLDAITIEHIPKSALPTKTEVYSAMKEFSVWGTNNSSKTGKQIYLGTFNFDYENTFLETFGLLHSNHDMDSIRFVRIDIHSNHGEKFTCIYR
;
A
#
# COMPACT_ATOMS: atom_id res chain seq x y z
N MET A 1 -4.05 -57.79 10.69
CA MET A 1 -5.31 -57.11 11.06
C MET A 1 -5.94 -56.59 9.78
N SER A 2 -7.17 -57.02 9.47
CA SER A 2 -7.79 -56.89 8.14
C SER A 2 -7.98 -55.42 7.71
N GLN A 3 -7.71 -55.12 6.44
CA GLN A 3 -7.92 -53.82 5.78
C GLN A 3 -9.36 -53.29 5.95
N THR A 4 -10.32 -54.20 6.16
CA THR A 4 -11.72 -53.90 6.48
C THR A 4 -11.88 -53.26 7.87
N HIS A 5 -11.06 -53.66 8.84
CA HIS A 5 -11.09 -53.13 10.21
C HIS A 5 -10.58 -51.69 10.29
N GLN A 6 -9.62 -51.32 9.44
CA GLN A 6 -9.07 -49.96 9.36
C GLN A 6 -10.06 -48.99 8.68
N LYS A 7 -10.77 -49.45 7.64
CA LYS A 7 -11.85 -48.68 7.00
C LYS A 7 -13.04 -48.47 7.94
N ASN A 8 -13.43 -49.50 8.69
CA ASN A 8 -14.51 -49.39 9.69
C ASN A 8 -14.14 -48.43 10.83
N LEU A 9 -12.88 -48.42 11.27
CA LEU A 9 -12.39 -47.49 12.28
C LEU A 9 -12.39 -46.03 11.77
N ALA A 10 -11.96 -45.80 10.53
CA ALA A 10 -11.98 -44.47 9.93
C ALA A 10 -13.40 -43.92 9.76
N LEU A 11 -14.34 -44.78 9.33
CA LEU A 11 -15.76 -44.42 9.22
C LEU A 11 -16.36 -44.08 10.59
N TYR A 12 -16.00 -44.85 11.63
CA TYR A 12 -16.44 -44.60 13.00
C TYR A 12 -15.92 -43.27 13.56
N ILE A 13 -14.63 -42.96 13.34
CA ILE A 13 -14.03 -41.67 13.74
C ILE A 13 -14.69 -40.50 13.00
N LEU A 14 -14.94 -40.64 11.69
CA LEU A 14 -15.62 -39.62 10.90
C LEU A 14 -17.04 -39.34 11.41
N CYS A 15 -17.79 -40.39 11.76
CA CYS A 15 -19.12 -40.23 12.36
C CYS A 15 -19.05 -39.49 13.71
N ILE A 16 -18.08 -39.78 14.57
CA ILE A 16 -17.90 -39.07 15.84
C ILE A 16 -17.60 -37.58 15.60
N LEU A 17 -16.69 -37.27 14.68
CA LEU A 17 -16.34 -35.88 14.36
C LEU A 17 -17.53 -35.09 13.82
N LEU A 18 -18.35 -35.70 12.97
CA LEU A 18 -19.56 -35.07 12.45
C LEU A 18 -20.60 -34.79 13.55
N VAL A 19 -20.76 -35.72 14.51
CA VAL A 19 -21.65 -35.52 15.65
C VAL A 19 -21.14 -34.41 16.57
N VAL A 20 -19.83 -34.39 16.88
CA VAL A 20 -19.23 -33.32 17.70
C VAL A 20 -19.38 -31.96 17.02
N PHE A 21 -19.15 -31.89 15.71
CA PHE A 21 -19.34 -30.67 14.94
C PHE A 21 -20.81 -30.22 14.96
N ALA A 22 -21.77 -31.14 14.76
CA ALA A 22 -23.19 -30.80 14.82
C ALA A 22 -23.62 -30.31 16.21
N VAL A 23 -23.15 -30.94 17.29
CA VAL A 23 -23.42 -30.50 18.67
C VAL A 23 -22.81 -29.11 18.92
N PHE A 24 -21.60 -28.87 18.42
CA PHE A 24 -20.96 -27.56 18.52
C PHE A 24 -21.73 -26.48 17.75
N GLN A 25 -22.19 -26.77 16.52
CA GLN A 25 -23.00 -25.85 15.73
C GLN A 25 -24.36 -25.56 16.40
N VAL A 26 -25.01 -26.57 16.97
CA VAL A 26 -26.26 -26.40 17.74
C VAL A 26 -26.02 -25.57 18.99
N TYR A 27 -24.96 -25.85 19.75
CA TYR A 27 -24.59 -25.08 20.93
C TYR A 27 -24.32 -23.61 20.60
N VAL A 28 -23.56 -23.34 19.53
CA VAL A 28 -23.28 -21.98 19.06
C VAL A 28 -24.56 -21.29 18.59
N SER A 29 -25.41 -21.99 17.83
CA SER A 29 -26.69 -21.45 17.33
C SER A 29 -27.66 -21.11 18.46
N GLU A 30 -27.81 -22.00 19.43
CA GLU A 30 -28.70 -21.82 20.58
C GLU A 30 -28.21 -20.67 21.46
N ASN A 31 -26.90 -20.58 21.68
CA ASN A 31 -26.31 -19.49 22.43
C ASN A 31 -26.39 -18.14 21.68
N SER A 32 -26.26 -18.13 20.34
CA SER A 32 -26.43 -16.91 19.54
C SER A 32 -27.88 -16.41 19.52
N GLU A 33 -28.85 -17.32 19.47
CA GLU A 33 -30.27 -16.97 19.54
C GLU A 33 -30.66 -16.50 20.94
N HIS A 34 -30.08 -17.10 21.99
CA HIS A 34 -30.29 -16.65 23.36
C HIS A 34 -29.74 -15.23 23.57
N LEU A 35 -28.56 -14.95 23.01
CA LEU A 35 -27.96 -13.62 23.05
C LEU A 35 -28.78 -12.61 22.24
N ARG A 36 -29.26 -13.00 21.05
CA ARG A 36 -30.09 -12.17 20.18
C ARG A 36 -31.44 -11.83 20.80
N ARG A 37 -32.13 -12.80 21.40
CA ARG A 37 -33.36 -12.54 22.18
C ARG A 37 -33.09 -11.69 23.42
N SER A 38 -31.92 -11.83 24.05
CA SER A 38 -31.55 -10.97 25.17
C SER A 38 -31.34 -9.52 24.73
N ILE A 39 -30.79 -9.32 23.52
CA ILE A 39 -30.62 -7.99 22.91
C ILE A 39 -31.97 -7.41 22.47
N GLU A 40 -32.81 -8.18 21.78
CA GLU A 40 -34.16 -7.77 21.35
C GLU A 40 -35.07 -7.47 22.55
N ALA A 41 -34.98 -8.22 23.64
CA ALA A 41 -35.72 -7.96 24.89
C ALA A 41 -35.26 -6.68 25.62
N ILE A 42 -34.02 -6.23 25.41
CA ILE A 42 -33.52 -4.93 25.91
C ILE A 42 -34.06 -3.79 25.02
N GLU A 43 -34.26 -4.04 23.73
CA GLU A 43 -34.73 -3.06 22.75
C GLU A 43 -36.26 -2.83 22.83
N GLU A 44 -37.05 -3.85 23.17
CA GLU A 44 -38.52 -3.77 23.28
C GLU A 44 -39.05 -3.17 24.61
N ARG A 45 -38.23 -3.03 25.66
CA ARG A 45 -38.63 -2.42 26.96
C ARG A 45 -37.65 -1.35 27.47
N PRO A 46 -37.57 -0.18 26.83
CA PRO A 46 -36.75 0.93 27.32
C PRO A 46 -37.22 1.48 28.68
N GLU A 47 -38.51 1.33 29.02
CA GLU A 47 -39.10 1.91 30.25
C GLU A 47 -38.85 1.11 31.54
N GLN A 48 -38.35 -0.14 31.46
CA GLN A 48 -38.00 -0.93 32.65
C GLN A 48 -36.52 -0.83 33.06
N ILE A 49 -35.71 -0.07 32.32
CA ILE A 49 -34.31 0.15 32.67
C ILE A 49 -34.20 1.31 33.69
N ASN A 50 -34.86 1.17 34.84
CA ASN A 50 -34.55 1.98 36.02
C ASN A 50 -33.37 1.40 36.83
N ASP A 51 -32.81 0.26 36.40
CA ASP A 51 -31.53 -0.20 36.93
C ASP A 51 -30.39 0.58 36.27
N VAL A 52 -30.02 1.68 36.93
CA VAL A 52 -28.85 2.51 36.58
C VAL A 52 -27.57 1.67 36.45
N GLY A 53 -27.50 0.49 37.09
CA GLY A 53 -26.42 -0.49 36.94
C GLY A 53 -26.33 -1.08 35.54
N LEU A 54 -27.39 -1.73 35.06
CA LEU A 54 -27.43 -2.35 33.73
C LEU A 54 -27.23 -1.34 32.59
N HIS A 55 -27.81 -0.14 32.69
CA HIS A 55 -27.63 0.90 31.68
C HIS A 55 -26.16 1.38 31.57
N LYS A 56 -25.48 1.50 32.72
CA LYS A 56 -24.05 1.84 32.76
C LYS A 56 -23.18 0.72 32.21
N GLU A 57 -23.53 -0.54 32.48
CA GLU A 57 -22.80 -1.70 31.99
C GLU A 57 -22.94 -1.86 30.47
N VAL A 58 -24.16 -1.72 29.93
CA VAL A 58 -24.40 -1.73 28.47
C VAL A 58 -23.66 -0.58 27.78
N HIS A 59 -23.70 0.64 28.33
CA HIS A 59 -22.94 1.77 27.79
C HIS A 59 -21.43 1.52 27.83
N SER A 60 -20.91 0.97 28.94
CA SER A 60 -19.48 0.65 29.08
C SER A 60 -19.05 -0.42 28.08
N ASN A 61 -19.85 -1.47 27.90
CA ASN A 61 -19.57 -2.53 26.93
C ASN A 61 -19.66 -2.01 25.49
N MET A 62 -20.59 -1.10 25.19
CA MET A 62 -20.70 -0.46 23.86
C MET A 62 -19.49 0.45 23.57
N GLN A 63 -18.94 1.15 24.57
CA GLN A 63 -17.69 1.88 24.41
C GLN A 63 -16.50 0.95 24.16
N ARG A 64 -16.40 -0.16 24.90
CA ARG A 64 -15.36 -1.18 24.67
C ARG A 64 -15.45 -1.79 23.28
N LEU A 65 -16.65 -2.04 22.76
CA LEU A 65 -16.84 -2.55 21.40
C LEU A 65 -16.34 -1.55 20.36
N LYS A 66 -16.67 -0.27 20.48
CA LYS A 66 -16.15 0.78 19.59
C LYS A 66 -14.63 0.90 19.65
N GLU A 67 -14.04 0.76 20.84
CA GLU A 67 -12.58 0.74 20.99
C GLU A 67 -11.96 -0.49 20.32
N ILE A 68 -12.57 -1.67 20.45
CA ILE A 68 -12.10 -2.90 19.81
C ILE A 68 -12.19 -2.78 18.28
N GLU A 69 -13.28 -2.24 17.73
CA GLU A 69 -13.44 -2.00 16.29
C GLU A 69 -12.35 -1.05 15.76
N LEU A 70 -12.14 0.08 16.44
CA LEU A 70 -11.09 1.05 16.09
C LEU A 70 -9.68 0.45 16.19
N LEU A 71 -9.42 -0.36 17.22
CA LEU A 71 -8.15 -1.05 17.38
C LEU A 71 -7.93 -2.08 16.27
N HIS A 72 -8.97 -2.83 15.90
CA HIS A 72 -8.90 -3.80 14.81
C HIS A 72 -8.55 -3.11 13.49
N GLU A 73 -9.21 -2.00 13.16
CA GLU A 73 -8.91 -1.20 11.96
C GLU A 73 -7.45 -0.73 11.95
N ARG A 74 -6.95 -0.22 13.08
CA ARG A 74 -5.55 0.22 13.20
C ARG A 74 -4.55 -0.92 13.06
N ILE A 75 -4.85 -2.10 13.62
CA ILE A 75 -3.98 -3.28 13.50
C ILE A 75 -3.90 -3.71 12.03
N LEU A 76 -5.03 -3.77 11.32
CA LEU A 76 -5.06 -4.10 9.90
C LEU A 76 -4.24 -3.11 9.07
N LEU A 77 -4.35 -1.80 9.34
CA LEU A 77 -3.53 -0.78 8.69
C LEU A 77 -2.03 -0.97 8.96
N LEU A 78 -1.65 -1.32 10.19
CA LEU A 78 -0.25 -1.60 10.55
C LEU A 78 0.28 -2.84 9.83
N GLU A 79 -0.52 -3.90 9.75
CA GLU A 79 -0.17 -5.12 9.01
C GLU A 79 0.05 -4.82 7.53
N GLN A 80 -0.83 -4.03 6.92
CA GLN A 80 -0.70 -3.60 5.53
C GLN A 80 0.57 -2.75 5.32
N LEU A 81 0.80 -1.73 6.15
CA LEU A 81 2.02 -0.91 6.08
C LEU A 81 3.29 -1.73 6.23
N ASN A 82 3.27 -2.72 7.13
CA ASN A 82 4.40 -3.61 7.32
C ASN A 82 4.63 -4.52 6.11
N PHE A 83 3.55 -5.01 5.49
CA PHE A 83 3.64 -5.78 4.25
C PHE A 83 4.16 -4.93 3.09
N ASP A 84 3.62 -3.72 2.89
CA ASP A 84 4.05 -2.84 1.80
C ASP A 84 5.52 -2.40 1.96
N LYS A 85 6.00 -2.21 3.21
CA LYS A 85 7.40 -1.83 3.46
C LYS A 85 8.38 -2.99 3.48
N LEU A 86 7.99 -4.17 3.98
CA LEU A 86 8.91 -5.27 4.29
C LEU A 86 8.57 -6.61 3.63
N GLY A 87 7.37 -6.78 3.07
CA GLY A 87 6.91 -8.05 2.52
C GLY A 87 7.60 -8.38 1.19
N PRO A 88 7.31 -7.63 0.11
CA PRO A 88 7.97 -7.82 -1.19
C PRO A 88 9.44 -7.36 -1.19
N THR A 89 10.25 -7.99 -2.02
CA THR A 89 11.63 -7.51 -2.27
C THR A 89 11.60 -6.29 -3.18
N ASP A 90 12.12 -5.15 -2.69
CA ASP A 90 12.29 -3.94 -3.49
C ASP A 90 13.51 -4.04 -4.41
N TYR A 91 13.32 -4.49 -5.65
CA TYR A 91 14.40 -4.59 -6.63
C TYR A 91 14.90 -3.23 -7.16
N ALA A 92 14.19 -2.13 -6.89
CA ALA A 92 14.66 -0.78 -7.22
C ALA A 92 15.59 -0.23 -6.13
N ALA A 93 15.58 -0.80 -4.92
CA ALA A 93 16.36 -0.32 -3.79
C ALA A 93 17.86 -0.27 -4.09
N ARG A 94 18.49 0.86 -3.71
CA ARG A 94 19.92 1.08 -3.92
C ARG A 94 20.80 0.04 -3.23
N VAL A 95 20.39 -0.40 -2.04
CA VAL A 95 21.11 -1.40 -1.25
C VAL A 95 21.24 -2.74 -1.96
N PHE A 96 20.33 -3.06 -2.90
CA PHE A 96 20.39 -4.27 -3.72
C PHE A 96 21.06 -4.03 -5.09
N GLY A 97 21.56 -2.81 -5.35
CA GLY A 97 22.20 -2.45 -6.62
C GLY A 97 21.25 -1.83 -7.64
N GLY A 98 20.05 -1.40 -7.21
CA GLY A 98 19.21 -0.51 -8.00
C GLY A 98 19.83 0.88 -8.15
N GLU A 99 19.43 1.59 -9.20
CA GLU A 99 19.99 2.90 -9.53
C GLU A 99 18.94 3.78 -10.22
N VAL A 100 18.83 5.04 -9.80
CA VAL A 100 18.09 6.04 -10.57
C VAL A 100 18.99 6.50 -11.72
N VAL A 101 18.61 6.19 -12.95
CA VAL A 101 19.38 6.53 -14.16
C VAL A 101 19.16 7.99 -14.55
N SER A 102 17.92 8.48 -14.42
CA SER A 102 17.58 9.87 -14.69
C SER A 102 16.28 10.26 -14.01
N ALA A 103 16.18 11.50 -13.54
CA ALA A 103 14.94 12.14 -13.11
C ALA A 103 14.90 13.54 -13.73
N VAL A 104 13.98 13.78 -14.66
CA VAL A 104 13.97 14.99 -15.48
C VAL A 104 12.56 15.56 -15.55
N SER A 105 12.42 16.87 -15.34
CA SER A 105 11.15 17.57 -15.55
C SER A 105 10.82 17.66 -17.04
N THR A 106 9.58 17.36 -17.40
CA THR A 106 9.03 17.59 -18.73
C THR A 106 8.26 18.90 -18.80
N SER A 107 7.92 19.49 -17.65
CA SER A 107 7.21 20.75 -17.59
C SER A 107 8.09 21.87 -18.15
N ARG A 108 7.52 22.67 -19.05
CA ARG A 108 8.17 23.88 -19.57
C ARG A 108 7.77 25.05 -18.68
N HIS A 109 8.24 25.08 -17.43
CA HIS A 109 8.05 26.27 -16.60
C HIS A 109 8.89 27.42 -17.18
N GLU A 110 8.40 28.67 -17.08
CA GLU A 110 9.19 29.88 -17.36
C GLU A 110 10.24 30.07 -16.25
N SER A 111 11.15 29.12 -16.16
CA SER A 111 12.35 29.19 -15.34
C SER A 111 13.25 30.28 -15.94
N SER A 112 13.65 31.27 -15.15
CA SER A 112 14.59 32.29 -15.63
C SER A 112 15.91 31.63 -16.10
N MET A 113 16.65 32.31 -16.98
CA MET A 113 17.94 31.80 -17.46
C MET A 113 18.90 31.48 -16.30
N LEU A 114 18.80 32.25 -15.20
CA LEU A 114 19.55 32.03 -13.96
C LEU A 114 19.15 30.75 -13.22
N SER A 115 17.86 30.37 -13.18
CA SER A 115 17.46 29.12 -12.52
C SER A 115 17.89 27.89 -13.33
N ARG A 116 17.83 27.96 -14.66
CA ARG A 116 18.40 26.90 -15.53
C ARG A 116 19.91 26.77 -15.36
N MET A 117 20.61 27.90 -15.31
CA MET A 117 22.06 27.93 -15.10
C MET A 117 22.44 27.47 -13.69
N ARG A 118 21.66 27.82 -12.66
CA ARG A 118 21.85 27.34 -11.29
C ARG A 118 21.65 25.82 -11.18
N ASN A 119 20.64 25.27 -11.86
CA ASN A 119 20.43 23.82 -11.90
C ASN A 119 21.56 23.09 -12.66
N MET A 120 22.16 23.73 -13.68
CA MET A 120 23.38 23.23 -14.35
C MET A 120 24.64 23.36 -13.48
N ILE A 121 24.76 24.42 -12.67
CA ILE A 121 25.93 24.70 -11.82
C ILE A 121 25.87 23.93 -10.50
N SER A 122 24.68 23.56 -10.03
CA SER A 122 24.52 22.59 -8.94
C SER A 122 25.36 21.37 -9.29
N SER A 123 26.29 21.01 -8.40
CA SER A 123 27.29 19.97 -8.66
C SER A 123 26.59 18.75 -9.25
N MET A 124 27.04 18.30 -10.43
CA MET A 124 26.50 17.09 -11.06
C MET A 124 26.51 15.91 -10.08
N TYR A 125 27.47 15.89 -9.16
CA TYR A 125 27.57 14.95 -8.06
C TYR A 125 26.43 15.08 -7.05
N ASP A 126 26.12 16.30 -6.58
CA ASP A 126 25.05 16.52 -5.60
C ASP A 126 23.68 16.19 -6.18
N ASN A 127 23.44 16.56 -7.44
CA ASN A 127 22.22 16.20 -8.16
C ASN A 127 22.09 14.68 -8.31
N PHE A 128 23.21 13.99 -8.61
CA PHE A 128 23.22 12.52 -8.68
C PHE A 128 22.96 11.89 -7.32
N HIS A 129 23.55 12.37 -6.23
CA HIS A 129 23.25 11.83 -4.91
C HIS A 129 21.81 12.04 -4.49
N GLN A 130 21.27 13.23 -4.75
CA GLN A 130 19.90 13.57 -4.39
C GLN A 130 18.87 12.74 -5.16
N MET A 131 19.08 12.46 -6.45
CA MET A 131 18.16 11.59 -7.20
C MET A 131 18.17 10.15 -6.68
N GLN A 132 19.30 9.65 -6.15
CA GLN A 132 19.35 8.29 -5.61
C GLN A 132 18.57 8.15 -4.29
N CYS A 133 18.22 9.26 -3.64
CA CYS A 133 17.39 9.23 -2.44
C CYS A 133 15.98 8.68 -2.69
N ILE A 134 15.49 8.75 -3.93
CA ILE A 134 14.22 8.11 -4.36
C ILE A 134 14.22 6.61 -4.03
N ILE A 135 15.35 5.91 -4.14
CA ILE A 135 15.42 4.45 -3.93
C ILE A 135 16.20 4.05 -2.68
N GLN A 136 16.61 5.01 -1.85
CA GLN A 136 17.39 4.79 -0.63
C GLN A 136 16.67 5.27 0.63
N ASP A 137 15.63 6.10 0.51
CA ASP A 137 14.95 6.79 1.62
C ASP A 137 15.92 7.59 2.49
N CYS A 138 16.25 8.81 2.03
CA CYS A 138 17.16 9.72 2.72
C CYS A 138 16.45 10.64 3.74
N GLY A 139 15.14 10.47 3.97
CA GLY A 139 14.33 11.45 4.71
C GLY A 139 14.19 12.81 4.02
N THR A 140 14.62 12.94 2.76
CA THR A 140 14.46 14.14 1.93
C THR A 140 13.92 13.75 0.55
N CYS A 141 13.04 14.58 -0.01
CA CYS A 141 12.47 14.36 -1.33
C CYS A 141 13.47 14.78 -2.43
N TYR A 142 13.38 14.14 -3.60
CA TYR A 142 13.87 14.71 -4.84
C TYR A 142 12.77 15.59 -5.46
N ALA A 143 13.05 16.88 -5.62
CA ALA A 143 12.08 17.84 -6.15
C ALA A 143 12.26 18.02 -7.67
N LEU A 144 11.29 17.54 -8.44
CA LEU A 144 11.14 17.87 -9.85
C LEU A 144 10.50 19.24 -10.01
N GLU A 145 11.04 20.05 -10.90
CA GLU A 145 10.40 21.30 -11.30
C GLU A 145 9.07 21.01 -12.02
N GLY A 146 8.00 21.74 -11.68
CA GLY A 146 6.66 21.53 -12.25
C GLY A 146 5.93 20.27 -11.80
N SER A 147 4.82 19.97 -12.48
CA SER A 147 3.89 18.89 -12.17
C SER A 147 4.06 17.63 -13.04
N SER A 148 5.00 17.64 -13.98
CA SER A 148 5.25 16.52 -14.89
C SER A 148 6.75 16.27 -15.08
N GLY A 149 7.10 15.01 -15.26
CA GLY A 149 8.48 14.59 -15.44
C GLY A 149 8.61 13.10 -15.72
N THR A 150 9.82 12.65 -15.94
CA THR A 150 10.14 11.25 -16.18
C THR A 150 11.24 10.80 -15.24
N ILE A 151 11.02 9.68 -14.58
CA ILE A 151 12.01 8.95 -13.77
C ILE A 151 12.36 7.66 -14.50
N VAL A 152 13.64 7.32 -14.57
CA VAL A 152 14.11 6.04 -15.10
C VAL A 152 14.91 5.35 -14.02
N LEU A 153 14.48 4.16 -13.65
CA LEU A 153 15.11 3.28 -12.68
C LEU A 153 15.76 2.11 -13.41
N LYS A 154 16.95 1.72 -12.96
CA LYS A 154 17.59 0.46 -13.28
C LYS A 154 17.44 -0.44 -12.06
N LEU A 155 16.78 -1.58 -12.24
CA LEU A 155 16.59 -2.56 -11.18
C LEU A 155 17.90 -3.28 -10.86
N ALA A 156 17.98 -3.91 -9.69
CA ALA A 156 19.12 -4.72 -9.24
C ALA A 156 19.43 -5.88 -10.19
N MET A 157 18.38 -6.51 -10.72
CA MET A 157 18.45 -7.61 -11.69
C MET A 157 17.28 -7.57 -12.67
N ASN A 158 17.29 -8.47 -13.64
CA ASN A 158 16.17 -8.67 -14.54
C ASN A 158 15.06 -9.43 -13.79
N ILE A 159 13.85 -8.89 -13.74
CA ILE A 159 12.74 -9.48 -13.00
C ILE A 159 11.44 -9.49 -13.80
N TYR A 160 10.48 -10.31 -13.39
CA TYR A 160 9.08 -10.13 -13.72
C TYR A 160 8.49 -9.17 -12.69
N LEU A 161 8.04 -8.01 -13.15
CA LEU A 161 7.60 -6.93 -12.26
C LEU A 161 6.11 -7.06 -11.99
N ASP A 162 5.73 -7.31 -10.74
CA ASP A 162 4.34 -7.52 -10.33
C ASP A 162 3.63 -6.22 -9.94
N ALA A 163 4.33 -5.38 -9.18
CA ALA A 163 3.80 -4.16 -8.61
C ALA A 163 4.90 -3.11 -8.45
N ILE A 164 4.48 -1.86 -8.27
CA ILE A 164 5.35 -0.80 -7.74
C ILE A 164 4.68 -0.16 -6.53
N THR A 165 5.47 0.32 -5.60
CA THR A 165 4.98 1.04 -4.42
C THR A 165 5.49 2.47 -4.49
N ILE A 166 4.61 3.42 -4.19
CA ILE A 166 4.95 4.84 -4.06
C ILE A 166 4.74 5.23 -2.61
N GLU A 167 5.72 5.93 -2.05
CA GLU A 167 5.64 6.49 -0.72
C GLU A 167 5.94 7.99 -0.75
N HIS A 168 5.14 8.73 -0.01
CA HIS A 168 5.34 10.12 0.34
C HIS A 168 5.34 10.23 1.87
N ILE A 169 5.94 11.29 2.43
CA ILE A 169 5.85 11.50 3.88
C ILE A 169 4.38 11.70 4.31
N PRO A 170 3.96 11.22 5.50
CA PRO A 170 2.60 11.43 5.99
C PRO A 170 2.25 12.90 6.14
N LYS A 171 0.97 13.25 5.92
CA LYS A 171 0.47 14.63 6.08
C LYS A 171 0.78 15.24 7.45
N SER A 172 0.76 14.44 8.51
CA SER A 172 1.07 14.86 9.87
C SER A 172 2.54 15.19 10.11
N ALA A 173 3.44 14.74 9.22
CA ALA A 173 4.87 14.98 9.29
C ALA A 173 5.31 16.19 8.43
N LEU A 174 4.40 16.80 7.67
CA LEU A 174 4.73 17.92 6.79
C LEU A 174 5.00 19.20 7.61
N PRO A 175 6.13 19.90 7.35
CA PRO A 175 6.41 21.21 7.93
C PRO A 175 5.38 22.27 7.52
N THR A 176 4.87 22.18 6.29
CA THR A 176 3.94 23.16 5.71
C THR A 176 2.78 22.47 4.99
N LYS A 177 1.60 23.11 4.98
CA LYS A 177 0.42 22.56 4.28
C LYS A 177 0.56 22.51 2.76
N THR A 178 1.44 23.33 2.18
CA THR A 178 1.66 23.40 0.72
C THR A 178 2.36 22.16 0.18
N GLU A 179 3.20 21.51 0.99
CA GLU A 179 3.91 20.30 0.57
C GLU A 179 2.97 19.10 0.34
N VAL A 180 1.74 19.13 0.88
CA VAL A 180 0.71 18.12 0.56
C VAL A 180 0.48 18.05 -0.94
N TYR A 181 0.43 19.21 -1.59
CA TYR A 181 0.08 19.34 -3.01
C TYR A 181 1.25 19.00 -3.95
N SER A 182 2.44 18.74 -3.40
CA SER A 182 3.65 18.40 -4.16
C SER A 182 3.79 16.91 -4.46
N ALA A 183 2.99 16.04 -3.83
CA ALA A 183 2.98 14.63 -4.15
C ALA A 183 2.55 14.39 -5.62
N MET A 184 3.17 13.41 -6.28
CA MET A 184 2.73 12.99 -7.61
C MET A 184 1.31 12.44 -7.57
N LYS A 185 0.56 12.61 -8.66
CA LYS A 185 -0.85 12.20 -8.74
C LYS A 185 -1.05 11.18 -9.84
N GLU A 186 -1.13 11.63 -11.09
CA GLU A 186 -1.32 10.75 -12.23
C GLU A 186 0.03 10.39 -12.85
N PHE A 187 0.26 9.10 -13.10
CA PHE A 187 1.51 8.63 -13.68
C PHE A 187 1.32 7.33 -14.47
N SER A 188 2.22 7.07 -15.42
CA SER A 188 2.27 5.80 -16.16
C SER A 188 3.59 5.09 -16.00
N VAL A 189 3.54 3.76 -16.05
CA VAL A 189 4.67 2.88 -15.79
C VAL A 189 4.99 2.08 -17.04
N TRP A 190 6.26 2.03 -17.39
CA TRP A 190 6.78 1.34 -18.55
C TRP A 190 7.99 0.48 -18.18
N GLY A 191 8.11 -0.69 -18.79
CA GLY A 191 9.23 -1.61 -18.56
C GLY A 191 10.01 -1.86 -19.85
N THR A 192 11.31 -2.08 -19.72
CA THR A 192 12.15 -2.57 -20.81
C THR A 192 13.34 -3.36 -20.28
N ASN A 193 13.86 -4.27 -21.11
CA ASN A 193 15.12 -4.97 -20.83
C ASN A 193 16.34 -4.26 -21.45
N ASN A 194 16.12 -3.18 -22.21
CA ASN A 194 17.19 -2.46 -22.90
C ASN A 194 17.33 -1.04 -22.33
N SER A 195 18.56 -0.61 -22.06
CA SER A 195 18.84 0.76 -21.60
C SER A 195 18.59 1.82 -22.67
N SER A 196 18.52 1.45 -23.95
CA SER A 196 18.28 2.38 -25.06
C SER A 196 16.80 2.76 -25.18
N LYS A 197 16.54 4.05 -25.43
CA LYS A 197 15.20 4.58 -25.77
C LYS A 197 14.56 3.93 -27.00
N THR A 198 15.34 3.24 -27.83
CA THR A 198 14.87 2.50 -29.02
C THR A 198 14.45 1.06 -28.73
N GLY A 199 14.67 0.56 -27.51
CA GLY A 199 14.21 -0.77 -27.11
C GLY A 199 12.69 -0.85 -27.02
N LYS A 200 12.14 -2.05 -27.24
CA LYS A 200 10.71 -2.36 -27.02
C LYS A 200 10.33 -1.91 -25.60
N GLN A 201 9.39 -0.98 -25.51
CA GLN A 201 8.80 -0.53 -24.25
C GLN A 201 7.52 -1.32 -24.00
N ILE A 202 7.37 -1.82 -22.78
CA ILE A 202 6.20 -2.56 -22.33
C ILE A 202 5.39 -1.61 -21.46
N TYR A 203 4.16 -1.31 -21.86
CA TYR A 203 3.25 -0.52 -21.04
C TYR A 203 2.73 -1.37 -19.89
N LEU A 204 2.90 -0.91 -18.65
CA LEU A 204 2.56 -1.66 -17.45
C LEU A 204 1.31 -1.12 -16.75
N GLY A 205 0.93 0.12 -17.02
CA GLY A 205 -0.30 0.72 -16.51
C GLY A 205 -0.22 2.24 -16.38
N THR A 206 -1.36 2.84 -16.08
CA THR A 206 -1.50 4.24 -15.66
C THR A 206 -2.32 4.22 -14.38
N PHE A 207 -1.86 4.99 -13.40
CA PHE A 207 -2.35 4.95 -12.04
C PHE A 207 -2.53 6.36 -11.49
N ASN A 208 -3.29 6.47 -10.41
CA ASN A 208 -3.51 7.70 -9.68
C ASN A 208 -3.18 7.46 -8.20
N PHE A 209 -2.17 8.17 -7.69
CA PHE A 209 -1.81 8.13 -6.27
C PHE A 209 -2.69 9.11 -5.49
N ASP A 210 -3.55 8.55 -4.64
CA ASP A 210 -4.48 9.33 -3.82
C ASP A 210 -3.86 9.73 -2.49
N TYR A 211 -2.94 10.69 -2.58
CA TYR A 211 -2.25 11.24 -1.42
C TYR A 211 -3.19 11.89 -0.39
N GLU A 212 -4.44 12.20 -0.77
CA GLU A 212 -5.41 12.71 0.17
C GLU A 212 -5.80 11.67 1.23
N ASN A 213 -5.79 10.39 0.84
CA ASN A 213 -6.25 9.27 1.67
C ASN A 213 -5.11 8.42 2.25
N THR A 214 -3.99 8.28 1.53
CA THR A 214 -2.84 7.48 2.00
C THR A 214 -1.51 8.15 1.63
N PHE A 215 -0.48 7.91 2.44
CA PHE A 215 0.88 8.36 2.13
C PHE A 215 1.72 7.27 1.45
N LEU A 216 1.21 6.04 1.38
CA LEU A 216 1.87 4.89 0.78
C LEU A 216 0.82 4.07 0.02
N GLU A 217 1.13 3.69 -1.22
CA GLU A 217 0.23 2.88 -2.04
C GLU A 217 1.00 1.95 -2.97
N THR A 218 0.55 0.69 -3.06
CA THR A 218 1.10 -0.34 -3.94
C THR A 218 0.18 -0.57 -5.13
N PHE A 219 0.71 -0.41 -6.34
CA PHE A 219 0.00 -0.51 -7.61
C PHE A 219 0.37 -1.81 -8.33
N GLY A 220 -0.58 -2.72 -8.45
CA GLY A 220 -0.44 -3.93 -9.26
C GLY A 220 -0.43 -3.62 -10.76
N LEU A 221 0.49 -4.22 -11.51
CA LEU A 221 0.70 -3.93 -12.93
C LEU A 221 -0.12 -4.87 -13.83
N LEU A 222 -0.53 -4.37 -15.01
CA LEU A 222 -1.42 -5.06 -15.95
C LEU A 222 -0.87 -6.39 -16.51
N HIS A 223 0.42 -6.66 -16.35
CA HIS A 223 1.14 -7.74 -17.06
C HIS A 223 1.98 -8.63 -16.14
N SER A 224 1.56 -8.88 -14.90
CA SER A 224 2.27 -9.71 -13.90
C SER A 224 2.33 -11.23 -14.19
N ASN A 225 2.09 -11.67 -15.43
CA ASN A 225 2.11 -13.10 -15.79
C ASN A 225 3.49 -13.55 -16.32
N HIS A 226 3.84 -14.81 -16.03
CA HIS A 226 5.14 -15.45 -16.34
C HIS A 226 5.51 -15.57 -17.83
N ASP A 227 4.60 -15.28 -18.78
CA ASP A 227 4.86 -15.32 -20.23
C ASP A 227 5.50 -14.01 -20.77
N MET A 228 5.82 -13.05 -19.91
CA MET A 228 6.34 -11.74 -20.32
C MET A 228 7.86 -11.69 -20.42
N ASP A 229 8.38 -10.64 -21.07
CA ASP A 229 9.81 -10.34 -21.11
C ASP A 229 10.28 -9.85 -19.73
N SER A 230 11.43 -10.32 -19.25
CA SER A 230 12.03 -9.80 -18.02
C SER A 230 12.35 -8.30 -18.15
N ILE A 231 12.08 -7.52 -17.12
CA ILE A 231 12.30 -6.07 -17.07
C ILE A 231 13.59 -5.79 -16.30
N ARG A 232 14.43 -4.91 -16.85
CA ARG A 232 15.64 -4.40 -16.18
C ARG A 232 15.56 -2.91 -15.87
N PHE A 233 14.81 -2.17 -16.68
CA PHE A 233 14.61 -0.73 -16.52
C PHE A 233 13.12 -0.42 -16.43
N VAL A 234 12.78 0.44 -15.47
CA VAL A 234 11.42 0.94 -15.26
C VAL A 234 11.43 2.43 -15.54
N ARG A 235 10.51 2.90 -16.38
CA ARG A 235 10.27 4.32 -16.60
C ARG A 235 8.92 4.70 -16.00
N ILE A 236 8.93 5.72 -15.17
CA ILE A 236 7.74 6.33 -14.59
C ILE A 236 7.58 7.70 -15.22
N ASP A 237 6.49 7.89 -15.97
CA ASP A 237 6.13 9.17 -16.55
C ASP A 237 5.06 9.80 -15.67
N ILE A 238 5.41 10.89 -14.97
CA ILE A 238 4.53 11.68 -14.11
C ILE A 238 3.79 12.69 -14.99
N HIS A 239 2.46 12.66 -14.94
CA HIS A 239 1.58 13.52 -15.73
C HIS A 239 1.07 14.71 -14.93
N SER A 240 0.86 14.53 -13.62
CA SER A 240 0.38 15.58 -12.72
C SER A 240 0.81 15.38 -11.26
N ASN A 241 0.64 16.43 -10.46
CA ASN A 241 0.73 16.42 -9.00
C ASN A 241 -0.59 16.93 -8.39
N HIS A 242 -0.63 17.11 -7.07
CA HIS A 242 -1.83 17.56 -6.35
C HIS A 242 -2.02 19.10 -6.32
N GLY A 243 -1.34 19.85 -7.21
CA GLY A 243 -1.62 21.28 -7.45
C GLY A 243 -0.46 22.24 -7.16
N GLU A 244 0.72 21.73 -6.79
CA GLU A 244 1.90 22.56 -6.51
C GLU A 244 2.75 22.85 -7.77
N LYS A 245 3.65 23.85 -7.70
CA LYS A 245 4.55 24.20 -8.82
C LYS A 245 5.75 23.27 -8.99
N PHE A 246 5.91 22.29 -8.12
CA PHE A 246 6.96 21.27 -8.16
C PHE A 246 6.40 19.93 -7.67
N THR A 247 7.09 18.84 -7.99
CA THR A 247 6.70 17.49 -7.58
C THR A 247 7.80 16.90 -6.69
N CYS A 248 7.49 16.58 -5.44
CA CYS A 248 8.40 15.90 -4.52
C CYS A 248 8.23 14.40 -4.64
N ILE A 249 9.34 13.68 -4.81
CA ILE A 249 9.38 12.21 -4.85
C ILE A 249 10.22 11.74 -3.66
N TYR A 250 9.61 10.99 -2.75
CA TYR A 250 10.30 10.41 -1.59
C TYR A 250 10.77 8.99 -1.89
N ARG A 251 9.86 8.11 -2.33
CA ARG A 251 10.20 6.74 -2.73
C ARG A 251 9.24 6.17 -3.77
#